data_AF-A0A7K0SPE0-F1
#
_entry.id   AF-A0A7K0SPE0-F1
#
_cell.length_a   1.000
_cell.length_b   1.000
_cell.length_c   1.000
_cell.angle_alpha   90.00
_cell.angle_beta   90.00
_cell.angle_gamma   90.00
#
_symmetry.space_group_name_H-M   'P 1'
#
loop_
_entity.id
_entity.type
_entity.pdbx_description
1 polymer ?
#
loop_
_entity_poly.entity_id
_entity_poly.type
_entity_poly.pdbx_seq_one_letter_code
_entity_poly.pdbx_strand_id
1 'polypeptide(L)'
;MNQKVLYLNKTYTCVKSGKKLVWNKGVLVVKPTPTPSPTPTPSPTPTPNVNLPLQGVDCSLVGQKFTTSYGFIRCDWEGGYKNAWHEHRIPVLSNSKSNNYKIVPVTGQTCVQSGDTFDVPAGFLECRYIFGGKLVWMKINSAKNTFTNLLSPSGTEVCKLKNSDIDESKLPANTRGGVRDPFIAAGFPTIPRSTWTNPGVNKALVVGVDFPELRGNDSDLKKINAYDKKMSDEWYSYFSNGKKSYELTTIDYWFHATKSAKSYSFDYSSDPRGVDGNSVHDAVSQEMIDMITKDIDLTPFTTLYIIFPDGEVTLDRDWIVRNRPFKTKEGIKNLNIFGWGKDNELMGTMHWAYYVHEVGHDAPWIGHAPGNGWPFGMMVNQSGISESLFAWEQFQSDWLPDNQIYCIDKDALTKSVVSLTPMEREDKQTKMAVIKLSKTKAIVIESHGIDKWSSFNKNDRSYPGGFYGVMAYVVDIESAVAPPVAADGRSIVDDTGNDPKYPRWAYWQKVDGSASFLADFDFRSGSEPYNRYIATLGDTFTIEGVRIKLTGAGDYETIEITKL
;
A
#
# COMPACT_ATOMS: atom_id res chain seq x y z
N MET A 1 67.87 7.63 15.30
CA MET A 1 67.44 8.48 14.17
C MET A 1 65.97 8.83 14.39
N ASN A 2 65.51 10.05 14.08
CA ASN A 2 64.15 10.56 14.33
C ASN A 2 63.71 10.66 15.81
N GLN A 3 64.61 10.48 16.76
CA GLN A 3 64.36 10.86 18.14
C GLN A 3 64.26 12.38 18.24
N LYS A 4 63.34 12.86 19.08
CA LYS A 4 63.10 14.27 19.33
C LYS A 4 63.44 14.62 20.77
N VAL A 5 64.11 15.74 20.99
CA VAL A 5 64.42 16.29 22.31
C VAL A 5 64.04 17.75 22.35
N LEU A 6 63.44 18.17 23.47
CA LEU A 6 63.02 19.54 23.70
C LEU A 6 64.09 20.25 24.55
N TYR A 7 64.65 21.33 24.04
CA TYR A 7 65.70 22.10 24.73
C TYR A 7 65.58 23.58 24.36
N LEU A 8 65.65 24.48 25.36
CA LEU A 8 65.54 25.94 25.17
C LEU A 8 64.37 26.35 24.24
N ASN A 9 63.19 25.78 24.48
CA ASN A 9 61.94 26.06 23.78
C ASN A 9 61.94 25.76 22.26
N LYS A 10 62.87 24.91 21.82
CA LYS A 10 62.92 24.34 20.47
C LYS A 10 62.88 22.82 20.52
N THR A 11 62.23 22.21 19.53
CA THR A 11 62.26 20.75 19.31
C THR A 11 63.37 20.41 18.34
N TYR A 12 64.36 19.63 18.80
CA TYR A 12 65.47 19.12 18.00
C TYR A 12 65.18 17.69 17.55
N THR A 13 65.52 17.34 16.32
CA THR A 13 65.36 15.98 15.76
C THR A 13 66.71 15.43 15.32
N CYS A 14 67.04 14.21 15.73
CA CYS A 14 68.29 13.54 15.36
C CYS A 14 68.21 13.03 13.91
N VAL A 15 69.02 13.64 13.03
CA VAL A 15 69.07 13.36 11.59
C VAL A 15 70.45 12.83 11.20
N LYS A 16 70.56 12.16 10.05
CA LYS A 16 71.83 11.67 9.52
C LYS A 16 72.41 12.68 8.55
N SER A 17 73.66 13.05 8.76
CA SER A 17 74.42 13.91 7.86
C SER A 17 75.72 13.19 7.51
N GLY A 18 75.82 12.72 6.27
CA GLY A 18 76.89 11.82 5.83
C GLY A 18 76.89 10.48 6.60
N LYS A 19 78.05 10.10 7.16
CA LYS A 19 78.22 8.86 7.96
C LYS A 19 77.97 9.04 9.47
N LYS A 20 77.54 10.22 9.94
CA LYS A 20 77.30 10.52 11.37
C LYS A 20 75.85 10.93 11.63
N LEU A 21 75.40 10.74 12.87
CA LEU A 21 74.13 11.26 13.37
C LEU A 21 74.36 12.59 14.09
N VAL A 22 73.57 13.60 13.72
CA VAL A 22 73.64 14.96 14.26
C VAL A 22 72.24 15.49 14.54
N TRP A 23 72.09 16.37 15.53
CA TRP A 23 70.82 17.04 15.80
C TRP A 23 70.61 18.17 14.78
N ASN A 24 69.37 18.32 14.29
CA ASN A 24 69.02 19.46 13.42
C ASN A 24 69.05 20.80 14.18
N LYS A 25 68.78 21.93 13.51
CA LYS A 25 68.91 23.27 14.12
C LYS A 25 67.76 23.67 15.08
N GLY A 26 66.84 22.75 15.40
CA GLY A 26 65.71 22.98 16.31
C GLY A 26 64.59 23.86 15.74
N VAL A 27 63.32 23.51 16.02
CA VAL A 27 62.12 24.28 15.60
C VAL A 27 61.44 24.89 16.83
N LEU A 28 61.15 26.20 16.80
CA LEU A 28 60.49 26.91 17.91
C LEU A 28 59.09 26.34 18.19
N VAL A 29 58.79 26.09 19.46
CA VAL A 29 57.47 25.67 19.91
C VAL A 29 56.63 26.92 20.19
N VAL A 30 55.63 27.19 19.36
CA VAL A 30 54.70 28.32 19.53
C VAL A 30 53.67 27.93 20.60
N LYS A 31 53.52 28.78 21.62
CA LYS A 31 52.58 28.60 22.73
C LYS A 31 51.14 28.86 22.23
N PRO A 32 50.16 27.97 22.47
CA PRO A 32 48.79 28.18 22.03
C PRO A 32 48.10 29.30 22.84
N THR A 33 47.32 30.11 22.12
CA THR A 33 46.47 31.20 22.64
C THR A 33 45.36 30.64 23.55
N PRO A 34 45.01 31.30 24.68
CA PRO A 34 43.98 30.81 25.59
C PRO A 34 42.57 30.87 24.98
N THR A 35 41.88 29.72 25.01
CA THR A 35 40.47 29.51 24.67
C THR A 35 39.55 30.10 25.76
N PRO A 36 38.40 30.72 25.42
CA PRO A 36 37.45 31.19 26.42
C PRO A 36 36.89 30.05 27.28
N SER A 37 36.66 30.35 28.55
CA SER A 37 36.15 29.44 29.59
C SER A 37 34.75 28.89 29.21
N PRO A 38 34.47 27.59 29.40
CA PRO A 38 33.15 27.03 29.14
C PRO A 38 32.13 27.56 30.16
N THR A 39 31.01 28.06 29.66
CA THR A 39 29.78 28.27 30.42
C THR A 39 29.33 26.92 31.02
N PRO A 40 28.87 26.85 32.28
CA PRO A 40 28.35 25.62 32.86
C PRO A 40 27.21 25.09 31.98
N THR A 41 27.39 23.88 31.46
CA THR A 41 26.33 23.14 30.77
C THR A 41 25.13 23.03 31.72
N PRO A 42 23.92 23.47 31.34
CA PRO A 42 22.75 23.20 32.14
C PRO A 42 22.64 21.68 32.33
N SER A 43 22.54 21.25 33.58
CA SER A 43 22.15 19.88 33.92
C SER A 43 20.92 19.53 33.08
N PRO A 44 20.82 18.32 32.48
CA PRO A 44 19.60 17.94 31.78
C PRO A 44 18.43 18.16 32.74
N THR A 45 17.55 19.10 32.39
CA THR A 45 16.26 19.20 33.02
C THR A 45 15.66 17.80 32.95
N PRO A 46 15.23 17.18 34.06
CA PRO A 46 14.55 15.90 33.99
C PRO A 46 13.43 16.06 32.97
N THR A 47 13.46 15.27 31.91
CA THR A 47 12.37 15.19 30.96
C THR A 47 11.11 15.04 31.81
N PRO A 48 10.11 15.93 31.70
CA PRO A 48 8.87 15.73 32.42
C PRO A 48 8.44 14.29 32.18
N ASN A 49 8.15 13.57 33.26
CA ASN A 49 7.65 12.21 33.19
C ASN A 49 6.26 12.33 32.54
N VAL A 50 6.23 12.43 31.21
CA VAL A 50 5.00 12.44 30.43
C VAL A 50 4.43 11.07 30.67
N ASN A 51 3.38 10.99 31.48
CA ASN A 51 2.59 9.77 31.59
C ASN A 51 2.18 9.41 30.17
N LEU A 52 2.80 8.36 29.63
CA LEU A 52 2.51 7.89 28.30
C LEU A 52 1.03 7.47 28.28
N PRO A 53 0.29 7.82 27.22
CA PRO A 53 -1.09 7.42 27.13
C PRO A 53 -1.19 5.89 27.07
N LEU A 54 -2.25 5.35 27.68
CA LEU A 54 -2.48 3.91 27.74
C LEU A 54 -3.06 3.41 26.41
N GLN A 55 -2.61 2.23 25.98
CA GLN A 55 -3.13 1.52 24.81
C GLN A 55 -4.66 1.43 24.84
N GLY A 56 -5.32 1.74 23.73
CA GLY A 56 -6.76 1.60 23.54
C GLY A 56 -7.61 2.65 24.25
N VAL A 57 -7.00 3.62 24.93
CA VAL A 57 -7.71 4.76 25.54
C VAL A 57 -8.02 5.81 24.49
N ASP A 58 -9.21 6.39 24.57
CA ASP A 58 -9.67 7.40 23.63
C ASP A 58 -8.73 8.62 23.57
N CYS A 59 -8.58 9.16 22.36
CA CYS A 59 -7.74 10.32 22.09
C CYS A 59 -8.47 11.32 21.18
N SER A 60 -8.13 12.61 21.29
CA SER A 60 -8.86 13.67 20.58
C SER A 60 -8.20 14.14 19.28
N LEU A 61 -6.89 13.94 19.13
CA LEU A 61 -6.11 14.46 18.00
C LEU A 61 -5.42 13.32 17.26
N VAL A 62 -6.03 12.85 16.18
CA VAL A 62 -5.45 11.80 15.30
C VAL A 62 -4.10 12.28 14.75
N GLY A 63 -3.13 11.36 14.73
CA GLY A 63 -1.75 11.63 14.35
C GLY A 63 -0.86 12.18 15.48
N GLN A 64 -1.43 12.61 16.62
CA GLN A 64 -0.63 13.02 17.78
C GLN A 64 0.27 11.87 18.23
N LYS A 65 1.55 12.15 18.49
CA LYS A 65 2.59 11.13 18.68
C LYS A 65 3.49 11.41 19.87
N PHE A 66 3.77 10.37 20.67
CA PHE A 66 4.76 10.35 21.74
C PHE A 66 5.86 9.37 21.38
N THR A 67 7.11 9.83 21.29
CA THR A 67 8.25 8.93 21.00
C THR A 67 8.65 8.15 22.25
N THR A 68 8.92 6.86 22.09
CA THR A 68 9.38 5.96 23.16
C THR A 68 10.72 5.32 22.79
N SER A 69 11.34 4.58 23.71
CA SER A 69 12.59 3.86 23.44
C SER A 69 12.43 2.66 22.49
N TYR A 70 11.19 2.22 22.26
CA TYR A 70 10.85 1.05 21.44
C TYR A 70 10.07 1.42 20.17
N GLY A 71 9.89 2.72 19.89
CA GLY A 71 9.09 3.22 18.78
C GLY A 71 8.32 4.48 19.19
N PHE A 72 7.00 4.43 19.12
CA PHE A 72 6.13 5.55 19.49
C PHE A 72 4.74 5.10 19.91
N ILE A 73 3.99 5.99 20.54
CA ILE A 73 2.56 5.85 20.78
C ILE A 73 1.85 6.94 19.98
N ARG A 74 0.87 6.58 19.16
CA ARG A 74 0.13 7.51 18.30
C ARG A 74 -1.36 7.44 18.57
N CYS A 75 -2.04 8.57 18.46
CA CYS A 75 -3.49 8.63 18.43
C CYS A 75 -3.92 8.30 17.02
N ASP A 76 -4.72 7.25 16.88
CA ASP A 76 -5.10 6.75 15.58
C ASP A 76 -6.60 6.57 15.48
N TRP A 77 -7.07 6.71 14.25
CA TRP A 77 -8.46 6.43 13.92
C TRP A 77 -8.68 4.92 13.79
N GLU A 78 -9.68 4.38 14.49
CA GLU A 78 -10.07 2.97 14.42
C GLU A 78 -11.30 2.73 13.52
N GLY A 79 -11.79 3.77 12.85
CA GLY A 79 -13.04 3.72 12.09
C GLY A 79 -14.20 4.37 12.83
N GLY A 80 -15.12 4.97 12.07
CA GLY A 80 -16.30 5.66 12.61
C GLY A 80 -15.91 6.86 13.49
N TYR A 81 -16.40 6.88 14.74
CA TYR A 81 -16.15 7.98 15.70
C TYR A 81 -15.05 7.67 16.72
N LYS A 82 -14.37 6.53 16.61
CA LYS A 82 -13.43 6.06 17.61
C LYS A 82 -12.00 6.39 17.22
N ASN A 83 -11.30 7.07 18.13
CA ASN A 83 -9.87 7.30 18.06
C ASN A 83 -9.27 6.77 19.35
N ALA A 84 -8.17 6.04 19.28
CA ALA A 84 -7.51 5.54 20.48
C ALA A 84 -5.99 5.64 20.37
N TRP A 85 -5.30 5.58 21.51
CA TRP A 85 -3.85 5.53 21.59
C TRP A 85 -3.32 4.12 21.28
N HIS A 86 -2.37 4.00 20.34
CA HIS A 86 -1.72 2.74 19.99
C HIS A 86 -0.21 2.84 20.05
N GLU A 87 0.38 1.77 20.57
CA GLU A 87 1.81 1.52 20.55
C GLU A 87 2.25 0.98 19.20
N HIS A 88 3.17 1.71 18.57
CA HIS A 88 3.83 1.35 17.33
C HIS A 88 5.28 1.00 17.64
N ARG A 89 5.60 -0.30 17.63
CA ARG A 89 6.96 -0.77 17.90
C ARG A 89 7.78 -0.69 16.62
N ILE A 90 8.84 0.10 16.65
CA ILE A 90 9.85 0.11 15.59
C ILE A 90 11.08 -0.61 16.13
N PRO A 91 11.38 -1.82 15.63
CA PRO A 91 12.62 -2.49 15.97
C PRO A 91 13.82 -1.62 15.55
N VAL A 92 14.79 -1.42 16.44
CA VAL A 92 16.03 -0.73 16.09
C VAL A 92 16.84 -1.63 15.18
N LEU A 93 16.75 -1.41 13.86
CA LEU A 93 17.42 -2.24 12.87
C LEU A 93 18.94 -1.98 12.87
N SER A 94 19.72 -3.05 12.83
CA SER A 94 21.17 -2.99 12.65
C SER A 94 21.54 -3.04 11.17
N ASN A 95 22.62 -2.35 10.81
CA ASN A 95 23.23 -2.40 9.49
C ASN A 95 24.76 -2.57 9.60
N SER A 96 25.43 -2.70 8.44
CA SER A 96 26.89 -2.80 8.34
C SER A 96 27.64 -1.67 9.08
N LYS A 97 27.04 -0.48 9.19
CA LYS A 97 27.63 0.73 9.79
C LYS A 97 27.29 0.90 11.28
N SER A 98 26.17 0.35 11.75
CA SER A 98 25.78 0.40 13.18
C SER A 98 26.52 -0.64 14.05
N ASN A 99 27.24 -1.58 13.41
CA ASN A 99 28.33 -2.40 13.94
C ASN A 99 28.06 -3.22 15.23
N ASN A 100 27.01 -4.05 15.21
CA ASN A 100 26.76 -5.09 16.23
C ASN A 100 27.27 -6.50 15.85
N TYR A 101 27.76 -6.72 14.62
CA TYR A 101 28.20 -8.05 14.17
C TYR A 101 29.72 -8.19 14.22
N LYS A 102 30.21 -9.09 15.08
CA LYS A 102 31.66 -9.39 15.20
C LYS A 102 32.22 -10.21 14.03
N ILE A 103 31.35 -10.80 13.22
CA ILE A 103 31.68 -11.68 12.09
C ILE A 103 30.79 -11.25 10.92
N VAL A 104 31.36 -11.28 9.71
CA VAL A 104 30.60 -11.04 8.46
C VAL A 104 29.52 -12.12 8.33
N PRO A 105 28.23 -11.75 8.27
CA PRO A 105 27.15 -12.71 8.08
C PRO A 105 27.27 -13.50 6.77
N VAL A 106 26.68 -14.70 6.75
CA VAL A 106 26.68 -15.59 5.58
C VAL A 106 25.25 -16.00 5.25
N THR A 107 24.90 -16.05 3.96
CA THR A 107 23.57 -16.48 3.50
C THR A 107 23.18 -17.84 4.08
N GLY A 108 21.95 -17.96 4.56
CA GLY A 108 21.38 -19.16 5.18
C GLY A 108 21.73 -19.35 6.66
N GLN A 109 22.66 -18.57 7.23
CA GLN A 109 22.94 -18.61 8.67
C GLN A 109 21.88 -17.83 9.46
N THR A 110 21.68 -18.24 10.72
CA THR A 110 20.75 -17.61 11.63
C THR A 110 21.08 -16.14 11.87
N CYS A 111 20.04 -15.31 11.96
CA CYS A 111 20.10 -13.93 12.40
C CYS A 111 19.05 -13.69 13.50
N VAL A 112 19.08 -12.51 14.13
CA VAL A 112 18.31 -12.25 15.35
C VAL A 112 17.08 -11.39 15.11
N GLN A 113 17.18 -10.39 14.22
CA GLN A 113 16.14 -9.38 14.05
C GLN A 113 15.83 -9.17 12.58
N SER A 114 14.56 -9.41 12.21
CA SER A 114 14.07 -9.22 10.85
C SER A 114 14.34 -7.80 10.36
N GLY A 115 14.82 -7.67 9.13
CA GLY A 115 15.16 -6.38 8.51
C GLY A 115 16.55 -5.85 8.86
N ASP A 116 17.31 -6.51 9.72
CA ASP A 116 18.74 -6.24 9.85
C ASP A 116 19.42 -6.42 8.48
N THR A 117 20.39 -5.56 8.17
CA THR A 117 21.10 -5.60 6.88
C THR A 117 22.62 -5.68 7.05
N PHE A 118 23.31 -6.23 6.06
CA PHE A 118 24.76 -6.23 6.01
C PHE A 118 25.27 -6.10 4.57
N ASP A 119 25.99 -5.02 4.28
CA ASP A 119 26.54 -4.77 2.94
C ASP A 119 27.53 -5.86 2.52
N VAL A 120 27.37 -6.36 1.30
CA VAL A 120 28.25 -7.36 0.68
C VAL A 120 28.45 -6.98 -0.80
N PRO A 121 29.48 -7.48 -1.50
CA PRO A 121 29.65 -7.18 -2.92
C PRO A 121 28.36 -7.45 -3.73
N ALA A 122 27.98 -6.52 -4.61
CA ALA A 122 26.79 -6.58 -5.47
C ALA A 122 25.42 -6.65 -4.74
N GLY A 123 25.34 -6.24 -3.47
CA GLY A 123 24.05 -6.19 -2.76
C GLY A 123 24.19 -6.06 -1.25
N PHE A 124 23.26 -6.69 -0.54
CA PHE A 124 23.31 -6.80 0.92
C PHE A 124 22.73 -8.16 1.34
N LEU A 125 23.06 -8.58 2.56
CA LEU A 125 22.33 -9.62 3.27
C LEU A 125 21.23 -8.95 4.08
N GLU A 126 20.04 -9.53 4.10
CA GLU A 126 18.92 -9.09 4.92
C GLU A 126 18.42 -10.24 5.78
N CYS A 127 18.19 -9.98 7.07
CA CYS A 127 17.62 -10.96 7.97
C CYS A 127 16.12 -11.12 7.71
N ARG A 128 15.67 -12.32 7.34
CA ARG A 128 14.28 -12.59 6.96
C ARG A 128 13.73 -13.86 7.59
N TYR A 129 12.42 -13.90 7.81
CA TYR A 129 11.73 -15.08 8.33
C TYR A 129 11.69 -16.22 7.30
N ILE A 130 11.77 -17.45 7.78
CA ILE A 130 11.54 -18.70 7.04
C ILE A 130 10.66 -19.63 7.89
N PHE A 131 10.27 -20.76 7.31
CA PHE A 131 9.41 -21.78 7.93
C PHE A 131 9.71 -22.01 9.42
N GLY A 132 8.64 -21.95 10.22
CA GLY A 132 8.67 -22.18 11.66
C GLY A 132 9.19 -20.98 12.47
N GLY A 133 9.09 -19.76 11.93
CA GLY A 133 9.48 -18.54 12.65
C GLY A 133 10.98 -18.33 12.79
N LYS A 134 11.79 -19.05 12.00
CA LYS A 134 13.25 -18.94 12.05
C LYS A 134 13.70 -17.73 11.23
N LEU A 135 14.77 -17.09 11.68
CA LEU A 135 15.38 -15.95 10.99
C LEU A 135 16.72 -16.34 10.38
N VAL A 136 16.92 -16.06 9.10
CA VAL A 136 18.18 -16.30 8.39
C VAL A 136 18.60 -15.13 7.52
N TRP A 137 19.90 -14.98 7.31
CA TRP A 137 20.46 -14.03 6.36
C TRP A 137 20.16 -14.46 4.92
N MET A 138 19.51 -13.59 4.15
CA MET A 138 19.16 -13.81 2.75
C MET A 138 19.87 -12.79 1.87
N LYS A 139 20.46 -13.23 0.75
CA LYS A 139 21.14 -12.32 -0.18
C LYS A 139 20.12 -11.59 -1.05
N ILE A 140 20.24 -10.26 -1.09
CA ILE A 140 19.46 -9.36 -1.92
C ILE A 140 20.42 -8.60 -2.82
N ASN A 141 20.22 -8.68 -4.14
CA ASN A 141 21.13 -8.05 -5.09
C ASN A 141 20.74 -6.58 -5.33
N SER A 142 21.74 -5.74 -5.59
CA SER A 142 21.52 -4.34 -5.96
C SER A 142 20.80 -4.23 -7.31
N ALA A 143 21.21 -5.05 -8.28
CA ALA A 143 20.47 -5.30 -9.51
C ALA A 143 19.71 -6.62 -9.33
N LYS A 144 18.37 -6.55 -9.33
CA LYS A 144 17.52 -7.73 -9.10
C LYS A 144 17.74 -8.76 -10.20
N ASN A 145 17.94 -10.01 -9.80
CA ASN A 145 18.03 -11.12 -10.75
C ASN A 145 16.67 -11.33 -11.46
N THR A 146 16.75 -11.69 -12.74
CA THR A 146 15.60 -12.12 -13.54
C THR A 146 15.58 -13.64 -13.67
N PHE A 147 14.42 -14.18 -14.02
CA PHE A 147 14.17 -15.59 -14.28
C PHE A 147 13.29 -15.78 -15.52
N THR A 148 13.25 -17.00 -16.04
CA THR A 148 12.32 -17.39 -17.11
C THR A 148 11.53 -18.61 -16.62
N ASN A 149 10.21 -18.48 -16.54
CA ASN A 149 9.33 -19.61 -16.26
C ASN A 149 9.02 -20.40 -17.54
N LEU A 150 8.57 -21.65 -17.36
CA LEU A 150 7.88 -22.35 -18.43
C LEU A 150 6.59 -21.61 -18.78
N LEU A 151 6.22 -21.63 -20.06
CA LEU A 151 4.95 -21.07 -20.52
C LEU A 151 3.78 -21.87 -19.95
N SER A 152 2.63 -21.21 -19.81
CA SER A 152 1.34 -21.85 -19.50
C SER A 152 1.08 -22.98 -20.51
N PRO A 153 0.95 -24.26 -20.09
CA PRO A 153 0.92 -25.40 -21.00
C PRO A 153 -0.19 -25.33 -22.06
N SER A 154 -1.31 -24.69 -21.74
CA SER A 154 -2.47 -24.52 -22.60
C SER A 154 -2.81 -23.04 -22.87
N GLY A 155 -1.86 -22.13 -22.66
CA GLY A 155 -2.12 -20.69 -22.65
C GLY A 155 -2.91 -20.23 -21.41
N THR A 156 -3.27 -18.95 -21.37
CA THR A 156 -3.95 -18.30 -20.22
C THR A 156 -5.48 -18.43 -20.28
N GLU A 157 -6.05 -18.65 -21.48
CA GLU A 157 -7.50 -18.75 -21.70
C GLU A 157 -8.18 -19.81 -20.83
N VAL A 158 -7.50 -20.92 -20.53
CA VAL A 158 -8.09 -21.98 -19.69
C VAL A 158 -8.40 -21.48 -18.27
N CYS A 159 -7.67 -20.48 -17.75
CA CYS A 159 -7.88 -19.90 -16.43
C CYS A 159 -8.85 -18.71 -16.41
N LYS A 160 -9.38 -18.28 -17.55
CA LYS A 160 -10.45 -17.27 -17.62
C LYS A 160 -11.78 -17.91 -17.24
N LEU A 161 -12.13 -17.84 -15.95
CA LEU A 161 -13.41 -18.32 -15.40
C LEU A 161 -14.56 -17.55 -16.06
N LYS A 162 -15.51 -18.25 -16.70
CA LYS A 162 -16.51 -17.60 -17.54
C LYS A 162 -17.71 -17.16 -16.70
N ASN A 163 -18.12 -15.91 -16.85
CA ASN A 163 -19.36 -15.41 -16.23
C ASN A 163 -20.60 -16.18 -16.69
N SER A 164 -20.56 -16.79 -17.88
CA SER A 164 -21.63 -17.66 -18.39
C SER A 164 -21.71 -19.04 -17.70
N ASP A 165 -20.69 -19.43 -16.93
CA ASP A 165 -20.69 -20.69 -16.17
C ASP A 165 -21.32 -20.55 -14.77
N ILE A 166 -21.69 -19.32 -14.36
CA ILE A 166 -22.37 -19.03 -13.09
C ILE A 166 -23.79 -19.61 -13.12
N ASP A 167 -24.19 -20.27 -12.05
CA ASP A 167 -25.55 -20.75 -11.84
C ASP A 167 -26.37 -19.67 -11.10
N GLU A 168 -27.16 -18.90 -11.84
CA GLU A 168 -27.94 -17.79 -11.27
C GLU A 168 -28.86 -18.19 -10.11
N SER A 169 -29.22 -19.49 -9.99
CA SER A 169 -30.03 -20.00 -8.88
C SER A 169 -29.26 -20.15 -7.56
N LYS A 170 -27.92 -20.13 -7.59
CA LYS A 170 -27.02 -20.31 -6.43
C LYS A 170 -26.41 -19.02 -5.94
N LEU A 171 -26.67 -17.91 -6.63
CA LEU A 171 -26.08 -16.63 -6.28
C LEU A 171 -26.49 -16.20 -4.87
N PRO A 172 -25.54 -15.71 -4.05
CA PRO A 172 -25.88 -15.09 -2.79
C PRO A 172 -26.74 -13.83 -3.03
N ALA A 173 -27.60 -13.50 -2.06
CA ALA A 173 -28.33 -12.24 -2.09
C ALA A 173 -27.34 -11.07 -2.16
N ASN A 174 -27.54 -10.14 -3.09
CA ASN A 174 -26.68 -8.96 -3.17
C ASN A 174 -26.85 -8.12 -1.91
N THR A 175 -25.74 -7.78 -1.27
CA THR A 175 -25.68 -6.98 -0.05
C THR A 175 -26.11 -5.52 -0.31
N ARG A 176 -26.23 -5.10 -1.58
CA ARG A 176 -26.75 -3.81 -2.04
C ARG A 176 -28.26 -3.84 -2.29
N GLY A 177 -29.06 -4.08 -1.25
CA GLY A 177 -30.52 -3.98 -1.31
C GLY A 177 -31.25 -5.19 -1.91
N GLY A 178 -30.61 -6.36 -1.96
CA GLY A 178 -31.26 -7.62 -2.34
C GLY A 178 -31.46 -7.86 -3.84
N VAL A 179 -31.11 -6.90 -4.71
CA VAL A 179 -31.13 -7.06 -6.17
C VAL A 179 -29.70 -7.16 -6.69
N ARG A 180 -29.39 -8.21 -7.46
CA ARG A 180 -28.08 -8.39 -8.09
C ARG A 180 -27.81 -7.24 -9.05
N ASP A 181 -26.70 -6.54 -8.83
CA ASP A 181 -26.16 -5.61 -9.81
C ASP A 181 -25.51 -6.46 -10.93
N PRO A 182 -26.05 -6.44 -12.17
CA PRO A 182 -25.55 -7.26 -13.26
C PRO A 182 -24.11 -6.88 -13.67
N PHE A 183 -23.59 -5.76 -13.18
CA PHE A 183 -22.22 -5.30 -13.39
C PHE A 183 -21.27 -5.73 -12.27
N ILE A 184 -21.69 -6.56 -11.31
CA ILE A 184 -20.80 -7.22 -10.34
C ILE A 184 -20.46 -8.61 -10.88
N ALA A 185 -19.31 -8.74 -11.54
CA ALA A 185 -18.80 -9.99 -12.06
C ALA A 185 -17.28 -10.10 -11.86
N ALA A 186 -16.83 -11.21 -11.28
CA ALA A 186 -15.40 -11.48 -11.03
C ALA A 186 -14.74 -12.35 -12.11
N GLY A 187 -15.51 -12.82 -13.10
CA GLY A 187 -15.03 -13.63 -14.23
C GLY A 187 -14.99 -12.87 -15.55
N PHE A 188 -14.98 -13.63 -16.66
CA PHE A 188 -14.78 -13.16 -18.03
C PHE A 188 -15.99 -13.45 -18.95
N PRO A 189 -16.26 -12.63 -19.98
CA PRO A 189 -15.64 -11.33 -20.25
C PRO A 189 -16.04 -10.31 -19.18
N THR A 190 -15.17 -9.33 -18.95
CA THR A 190 -15.43 -8.25 -18.01
C THR A 190 -16.52 -7.32 -18.54
N ILE A 191 -17.34 -6.80 -17.63
CA ILE A 191 -18.38 -5.82 -17.95
C ILE A 191 -18.00 -4.50 -17.28
N PRO A 192 -17.52 -3.49 -18.03
CA PRO A 192 -17.18 -2.19 -17.46
C PRO A 192 -18.44 -1.47 -16.97
N ARG A 193 -18.26 -0.56 -16.01
CA ARG A 193 -19.33 0.33 -15.54
C ARG A 193 -19.11 1.75 -16.04
N SER A 194 -20.18 2.53 -16.02
CA SER A 194 -20.12 3.97 -16.35
C SER A 194 -19.45 4.21 -17.71
N THR A 195 -18.63 5.25 -17.82
CA THR A 195 -17.87 5.63 -19.02
C THR A 195 -16.46 5.07 -19.05
N TRP A 196 -16.18 3.98 -18.32
CA TRP A 196 -14.86 3.36 -18.27
C TRP A 196 -14.42 2.83 -19.65
N THR A 197 -13.34 3.40 -20.18
CA THR A 197 -12.77 2.99 -21.48
C THR A 197 -11.49 2.19 -21.26
N ASN A 198 -11.42 0.95 -21.74
CA ASN A 198 -10.23 0.10 -21.65
C ASN A 198 -10.10 -0.80 -22.90
N PRO A 199 -9.01 -0.73 -23.67
CA PRO A 199 -7.91 0.25 -23.58
C PRO A 199 -8.38 1.67 -23.94
N GLY A 200 -7.69 2.69 -23.46
CA GLY A 200 -7.95 4.08 -23.85
C GLY A 200 -7.71 5.11 -22.74
N VAL A 201 -8.27 6.30 -22.96
CA VAL A 201 -8.07 7.48 -22.11
C VAL A 201 -9.41 7.94 -21.54
N ASN A 202 -9.47 8.10 -20.23
CA ASN A 202 -10.52 8.87 -19.56
C ASN A 202 -9.94 10.20 -19.07
N LYS A 203 -10.75 11.26 -19.05
CA LYS A 203 -10.36 12.58 -18.57
C LYS A 203 -11.08 12.90 -17.28
N ALA A 204 -10.34 13.43 -16.32
CA ALA A 204 -10.90 13.93 -15.09
C ALA A 204 -10.33 15.28 -14.70
N LEU A 205 -11.15 16.01 -13.94
CA LEU A 205 -10.79 17.29 -13.36
C LEU A 205 -10.55 17.11 -11.86
N VAL A 206 -9.47 17.67 -11.34
CA VAL A 206 -9.21 17.82 -9.90
C VAL A 206 -9.35 19.29 -9.55
N VAL A 207 -10.20 19.60 -8.58
CA VAL A 207 -10.38 20.95 -8.04
C VAL A 207 -10.20 20.95 -6.54
N GLY A 208 -9.57 22.00 -6.01
CA GLY A 208 -9.58 22.31 -4.58
C GLY A 208 -10.80 23.17 -4.24
N VAL A 209 -11.55 22.80 -3.20
CA VAL A 209 -12.60 23.64 -2.61
C VAL A 209 -12.22 23.90 -1.15
N ASP A 210 -12.27 25.15 -0.70
CA ASP A 210 -12.00 25.52 0.69
C ASP A 210 -13.24 26.16 1.33
N PHE A 211 -13.20 26.31 2.66
CA PHE A 211 -14.35 26.73 3.45
C PHE A 211 -14.03 28.00 4.25
N PRO A 212 -15.04 28.79 4.66
CA PRO A 212 -14.82 30.01 5.44
C PRO A 212 -13.95 29.82 6.69
N GLU A 213 -14.08 28.67 7.35
CA GLU A 213 -13.35 28.27 8.55
C GLU A 213 -11.97 27.67 8.29
N LEU A 214 -11.71 27.21 7.06
CA LEU A 214 -10.47 26.56 6.68
C LEU A 214 -10.14 26.91 5.22
N ARG A 215 -9.31 27.95 5.06
CA ARG A 215 -8.85 28.42 3.74
C ARG A 215 -7.62 27.65 3.28
N GLY A 216 -7.62 27.27 2.01
CA GLY A 216 -6.51 26.57 1.38
C GLY A 216 -5.38 27.52 0.96
N ASN A 217 -4.21 26.95 0.71
CA ASN A 217 -3.07 27.66 0.13
C ASN A 217 -2.87 27.21 -1.33
N ASP A 218 -2.94 28.14 -2.29
CA ASP A 218 -2.79 27.82 -3.72
C ASP A 218 -1.42 27.22 -4.06
N SER A 219 -0.35 27.68 -3.39
CA SER A 219 0.99 27.15 -3.64
C SER A 219 1.13 25.72 -3.16
N ASP A 220 0.41 25.32 -2.11
CA ASP A 220 0.43 23.94 -1.62
C ASP A 220 -0.46 23.05 -2.47
N LEU A 221 -1.65 23.53 -2.86
CA LEU A 221 -2.52 22.86 -3.83
C LEU A 221 -1.78 22.54 -5.14
N LYS A 222 -1.03 23.50 -5.68
CA LYS A 222 -0.21 23.28 -6.87
C LYS A 222 0.82 22.16 -6.71
N LYS A 223 1.46 22.04 -5.54
CA LYS A 223 2.43 20.97 -5.26
C LYS A 223 1.72 19.62 -5.14
N ILE A 224 0.57 19.58 -4.46
CA ILE A 224 -0.29 18.40 -4.32
C ILE A 224 -0.71 17.90 -5.70
N ASN A 225 -1.33 18.78 -6.51
CA ASN A 225 -1.74 18.49 -7.88
C ASN A 225 -0.61 17.93 -8.75
N ALA A 226 0.58 18.54 -8.69
CA ALA A 226 1.74 18.08 -9.46
C ALA A 226 2.22 16.68 -9.01
N TYR A 227 2.21 16.42 -7.70
CA TYR A 227 2.57 15.11 -7.15
C TYR A 227 1.54 14.05 -7.53
N ASP A 228 0.25 14.33 -7.34
CA ASP A 228 -0.81 13.37 -7.59
C ASP A 228 -0.92 13.02 -9.07
N LYS A 229 -0.83 14.02 -9.95
CA LYS A 229 -0.78 13.79 -11.40
C LYS A 229 0.38 12.87 -11.77
N LYS A 230 1.59 13.14 -11.27
CA LYS A 230 2.76 12.30 -11.52
C LYS A 230 2.52 10.86 -11.06
N MET A 231 2.00 10.67 -9.84
CA MET A 231 1.80 9.35 -9.28
C MET A 231 0.70 8.56 -10.02
N SER A 232 -0.43 9.19 -10.36
CA SER A 232 -1.47 8.57 -11.18
C SER A 232 -0.95 8.18 -12.57
N ASP A 233 -0.20 9.07 -13.23
CA ASP A 233 0.40 8.79 -14.55
C ASP A 233 1.35 7.58 -14.48
N GLU A 234 2.23 7.52 -13.47
CA GLU A 234 3.14 6.38 -13.26
C GLU A 234 2.40 5.08 -12.95
N TRP A 235 1.39 5.13 -12.07
CA TRP A 235 0.62 3.96 -11.65
C TRP A 235 -0.11 3.32 -12.82
N TYR A 236 -0.86 4.11 -13.59
CA TYR A 236 -1.57 3.61 -14.77
C TYR A 236 -0.60 3.14 -15.83
N SER A 237 0.50 3.87 -16.08
CA SER A 237 1.50 3.44 -17.06
C SER A 237 2.05 2.05 -16.74
N TYR A 238 2.35 1.77 -15.48
CA TYR A 238 2.90 0.48 -15.07
C TYR A 238 1.82 -0.61 -15.04
N PHE A 239 0.81 -0.47 -14.17
CA PHE A 239 -0.15 -1.55 -13.92
C PHE A 239 -1.09 -1.83 -15.08
N SER A 240 -1.32 -0.87 -15.99
CA SER A 240 -2.09 -1.13 -17.20
C SER A 240 -1.25 -1.60 -18.38
N ASN A 241 0.07 -1.70 -18.22
CA ASN A 241 1.02 -1.94 -19.30
C ASN A 241 0.80 -0.97 -20.49
N GLY A 242 0.56 0.30 -20.16
CA GLY A 242 0.28 1.38 -21.12
C GLY A 242 -1.06 1.30 -21.84
N LYS A 243 -1.96 0.37 -21.50
CA LYS A 243 -3.28 0.21 -22.15
C LYS A 243 -4.30 1.25 -21.68
N LYS A 244 -4.11 1.82 -20.49
CA LYS A 244 -5.02 2.78 -19.87
C LYS A 244 -4.25 4.01 -19.42
N SER A 245 -4.86 5.17 -19.61
CA SER A 245 -4.48 6.39 -18.89
C SER A 245 -5.71 7.12 -18.35
N TYR A 246 -5.46 7.92 -17.31
CA TYR A 246 -6.45 8.79 -16.71
C TYR A 246 -5.88 10.19 -16.66
N GLU A 247 -6.21 11.01 -17.65
CA GLU A 247 -5.65 12.35 -17.80
C GLU A 247 -6.25 13.29 -16.75
N LEU A 248 -5.48 13.54 -15.70
CA LEU A 248 -5.82 14.52 -14.68
C LEU A 248 -5.53 15.94 -15.18
N THR A 249 -6.59 16.72 -15.34
CA THR A 249 -6.52 18.18 -15.44
C THR A 249 -6.71 18.75 -14.04
N THR A 250 -5.87 19.70 -13.63
CA THR A 250 -5.88 20.24 -12.27
C THR A 250 -6.11 21.74 -12.28
N ILE A 251 -6.82 22.24 -11.27
CA ILE A 251 -6.94 23.68 -10.98
C ILE A 251 -6.08 23.98 -9.76
N ASP A 252 -5.12 24.89 -9.92
CA ASP A 252 -4.08 25.21 -8.91
C ASP A 252 -4.48 26.35 -7.96
N TYR A 253 -5.77 26.67 -7.88
CA TYR A 253 -6.33 27.61 -6.91
C TYR A 253 -7.58 27.04 -6.24
N TRP A 254 -7.87 27.51 -5.03
CA TRP A 254 -9.03 27.07 -4.26
C TRP A 254 -10.31 27.77 -4.70
N PHE A 255 -11.36 27.01 -4.96
CA PHE A 255 -12.72 27.55 -5.03
C PHE A 255 -13.24 27.79 -3.62
N HIS A 256 -13.79 28.97 -3.38
CA HIS A 256 -14.18 29.39 -2.05
C HIS A 256 -15.67 29.11 -1.78
N ALA A 257 -15.95 28.08 -0.99
CA ALA A 257 -17.30 27.83 -0.52
C ALA A 257 -17.80 28.97 0.38
N THR A 258 -19.11 29.24 0.30
CA THR A 258 -19.77 30.28 1.09
C THR A 258 -20.34 29.76 2.41
N LYS A 259 -20.51 28.44 2.51
CA LYS A 259 -21.00 27.74 3.70
C LYS A 259 -19.86 26.93 4.34
N SER A 260 -20.06 26.51 5.59
CA SER A 260 -19.13 25.63 6.30
C SER A 260 -19.06 24.24 5.67
N ALA A 261 -17.93 23.53 5.84
CA ALA A 261 -17.74 22.18 5.34
C ALA A 261 -18.83 21.22 5.82
N LYS A 262 -19.16 21.27 7.12
CA LYS A 262 -20.24 20.51 7.75
C LYS A 262 -21.62 20.69 7.08
N SER A 263 -21.88 21.83 6.45
CA SER A 263 -23.16 22.06 5.77
C SER A 263 -23.32 21.25 4.48
N TYR A 264 -22.20 20.73 3.95
CA TYR A 264 -22.15 19.85 2.79
C TYR A 264 -22.09 18.36 3.20
N SER A 265 -22.19 18.05 4.50
CA SER A 265 -22.38 16.67 4.96
C SER A 265 -23.70 16.08 4.47
N PHE A 266 -23.71 14.77 4.23
CA PHE A 266 -24.91 14.04 3.86
C PHE A 266 -25.69 13.54 5.07
N ASP A 267 -27.02 13.50 4.94
CA ASP A 267 -27.88 12.80 5.88
C ASP A 267 -27.91 11.30 5.56
N TYR A 268 -27.04 10.54 6.24
CA TYR A 268 -26.96 9.09 6.13
C TYR A 268 -28.06 8.34 6.91
N SER A 269 -29.11 9.02 7.39
CA SER A 269 -30.27 8.36 8.01
C SER A 269 -31.13 7.58 7.01
N SER A 270 -30.93 7.81 5.71
CA SER A 270 -31.54 7.06 4.61
C SER A 270 -30.62 5.94 4.12
N ASP A 271 -31.18 4.78 3.75
CA ASP A 271 -30.39 3.65 3.26
C ASP A 271 -29.70 4.02 1.93
N PRO A 272 -28.35 4.16 1.91
CA PRO A 272 -27.61 4.48 0.68
C PRO A 272 -27.69 3.36 -0.37
N ARG A 273 -28.32 2.21 -0.03
CA ARG A 273 -28.56 1.05 -0.89
C ARG A 273 -29.95 1.01 -1.51
N GLY A 274 -30.84 1.94 -1.17
CA GLY A 274 -32.12 2.08 -1.87
C GLY A 274 -31.92 2.47 -3.34
N VAL A 275 -32.98 2.34 -4.16
CA VAL A 275 -32.97 2.72 -5.60
C VAL A 275 -32.49 4.17 -5.81
N ASP A 276 -32.68 5.01 -4.79
CA ASP A 276 -32.37 6.44 -4.78
C ASP A 276 -31.11 6.80 -3.94
N GLY A 277 -30.33 5.81 -3.49
CA GLY A 277 -29.20 6.01 -2.57
C GLY A 277 -28.08 6.93 -3.08
N ASN A 278 -27.92 7.08 -4.39
CA ASN A 278 -27.02 8.10 -4.97
C ASN A 278 -27.68 9.48 -5.09
N SER A 279 -29.01 9.55 -5.20
CA SER A 279 -29.74 10.81 -5.40
C SER A 279 -29.77 11.68 -4.14
N VAL A 280 -29.58 11.08 -2.97
CA VAL A 280 -29.46 11.81 -1.70
C VAL A 280 -28.27 12.79 -1.70
N HIS A 281 -27.31 12.58 -2.62
CA HIS A 281 -26.16 13.46 -2.81
C HIS A 281 -26.37 14.53 -3.89
N ASP A 282 -27.44 14.47 -4.70
CA ASP A 282 -27.58 15.28 -5.92
C ASP A 282 -27.63 16.78 -5.59
N ALA A 283 -28.40 17.19 -4.57
CA ALA A 283 -28.58 18.60 -4.23
C ALA A 283 -27.26 19.26 -3.78
N VAL A 284 -26.55 18.60 -2.87
CA VAL A 284 -25.24 19.04 -2.38
C VAL A 284 -24.21 19.05 -3.52
N SER A 285 -24.26 18.06 -4.41
CA SER A 285 -23.39 17.98 -5.60
C SER A 285 -23.66 19.11 -6.57
N GLN A 286 -24.92 19.44 -6.79
CA GLN A 286 -25.31 20.52 -7.68
C GLN A 286 -24.77 21.87 -7.16
N GLU A 287 -24.77 22.13 -5.85
CA GLU A 287 -24.19 23.38 -5.31
C GLU A 287 -22.69 23.52 -5.61
N MET A 288 -21.92 22.43 -5.50
CA MET A 288 -20.49 22.44 -5.84
C MET A 288 -20.26 22.59 -7.33
N ILE A 289 -21.06 21.92 -8.15
CA ILE A 289 -20.99 22.04 -9.61
C ILE A 289 -21.35 23.45 -10.05
N ASP A 290 -22.38 24.07 -9.48
CA ASP A 290 -22.75 25.46 -9.76
C ASP A 290 -21.62 26.44 -9.40
N MET A 291 -20.81 26.12 -8.39
CA MET A 291 -19.62 26.89 -8.05
C MET A 291 -18.50 26.72 -9.09
N ILE A 292 -18.17 25.48 -9.44
CA ILE A 292 -17.06 25.14 -10.34
C ILE A 292 -17.37 25.59 -11.78
N THR A 293 -18.60 25.34 -12.24
CA THR A 293 -19.05 25.69 -13.60
C THR A 293 -19.19 27.19 -13.81
N LYS A 294 -19.00 28.03 -12.78
CA LYS A 294 -18.83 29.48 -13.00
C LYS A 294 -17.66 29.78 -13.91
N ASP A 295 -16.57 29.05 -13.74
CA ASP A 295 -15.31 29.36 -14.41
C ASP A 295 -14.83 28.21 -15.31
N ILE A 296 -15.30 26.99 -15.08
CA ILE A 296 -14.79 25.78 -15.74
C ILE A 296 -15.86 25.07 -16.58
N ASP A 297 -15.56 24.84 -17.85
CA ASP A 297 -16.36 23.96 -18.72
C ASP A 297 -16.11 22.49 -18.35
N LEU A 298 -17.16 21.81 -17.88
CA LEU A 298 -17.06 20.41 -17.49
C LEU A 298 -17.27 19.42 -18.64
N THR A 299 -17.61 19.87 -19.85
CA THR A 299 -17.90 19.05 -21.05
C THR A 299 -16.80 18.04 -21.42
N PRO A 300 -15.50 18.27 -21.17
CA PRO A 300 -14.47 17.27 -21.47
C PRO A 300 -14.36 16.10 -20.47
N PHE A 301 -14.85 16.25 -19.24
CA PHE A 301 -14.52 15.34 -18.14
C PHE A 301 -15.63 14.34 -17.82
N THR A 302 -15.29 13.10 -17.50
CA THR A 302 -16.28 12.12 -17.00
C THR A 302 -16.32 12.06 -15.48
N THR A 303 -15.26 12.54 -14.83
CA THR A 303 -15.07 12.50 -13.38
C THR A 303 -14.54 13.83 -12.87
N LEU A 304 -15.06 14.24 -11.72
CA LEU A 304 -14.63 15.39 -10.95
C LEU A 304 -14.14 14.90 -9.58
N TYR A 305 -12.87 15.13 -9.29
CA TYR A 305 -12.32 15.00 -7.95
C TYR A 305 -12.39 16.35 -7.25
N ILE A 306 -12.92 16.35 -6.03
CA ILE A 306 -12.98 17.55 -5.18
C ILE A 306 -12.11 17.28 -3.96
N ILE A 307 -11.02 18.00 -3.79
CA ILE A 307 -10.18 17.91 -2.60
C ILE A 307 -10.41 19.12 -1.68
N PHE A 308 -10.19 18.91 -0.40
CA PHE A 308 -10.33 19.90 0.66
C PHE A 308 -8.97 20.19 1.30
N PRO A 309 -8.78 21.32 1.99
CA PRO A 309 -7.51 21.59 2.67
C PRO A 309 -7.23 20.54 3.75
N ASP A 310 -5.94 20.19 3.91
CA ASP A 310 -5.48 19.30 4.97
C ASP A 310 -6.05 19.73 6.34
N GLY A 311 -6.52 18.76 7.12
CA GLY A 311 -7.17 18.96 8.42
C GLY A 311 -8.69 19.14 8.38
N GLU A 312 -9.33 19.14 7.21
CA GLU A 312 -10.80 19.12 7.11
C GLU A 312 -11.37 17.76 7.53
N VAL A 313 -11.97 17.72 8.71
CA VAL A 313 -12.55 16.49 9.31
C VAL A 313 -14.00 16.68 9.77
N THR A 314 -14.60 17.84 9.47
CA THR A 314 -15.96 18.19 9.89
C THR A 314 -17.01 17.72 8.89
N LEU A 315 -16.64 17.55 7.62
CA LEU A 315 -17.46 16.87 6.62
C LEU A 315 -17.50 15.37 6.95
N ASP A 316 -18.69 14.85 7.26
CA ASP A 316 -18.85 13.60 8.03
C ASP A 316 -18.22 12.35 7.38
N ARG A 317 -18.07 12.33 6.05
CA ARG A 317 -17.56 11.19 5.29
C ARG A 317 -17.18 11.58 3.85
N ASP A 318 -16.36 10.75 3.21
CA ASP A 318 -16.04 10.86 1.79
C ASP A 318 -17.28 10.88 0.89
N TRP A 319 -17.19 11.65 -0.19
CA TRP A 319 -18.30 11.96 -1.07
C TRP A 319 -18.20 11.17 -2.36
N ILE A 320 -18.99 10.10 -2.47
CA ILE A 320 -19.00 9.24 -3.66
C ILE A 320 -20.31 9.36 -4.43
N VAL A 321 -20.22 9.83 -5.68
CA VAL A 321 -21.34 9.93 -6.62
C VAL A 321 -20.91 9.32 -7.94
N ARG A 322 -21.71 8.37 -8.46
CA ARG A 322 -21.42 7.71 -9.75
C ARG A 322 -22.51 7.96 -10.77
N ASN A 323 -22.08 8.44 -11.95
CA ASN A 323 -22.86 8.61 -13.17
C ASN A 323 -24.20 9.33 -12.96
N ARG A 324 -24.19 10.48 -12.27
CA ARG A 324 -25.40 11.27 -11.99
C ARG A 324 -25.54 12.46 -12.94
N PRO A 325 -26.76 12.79 -13.38
CA PRO A 325 -27.01 13.95 -14.24
C PRO A 325 -26.98 15.24 -13.42
N PHE A 326 -26.17 16.20 -13.86
CA PHE A 326 -26.06 17.51 -13.25
C PHE A 326 -26.28 18.62 -14.25
N LYS A 327 -26.84 19.74 -13.79
CA LYS A 327 -26.94 20.95 -14.60
C LYS A 327 -25.58 21.63 -14.59
N THR A 328 -25.05 21.89 -15.77
CA THR A 328 -23.86 22.70 -16.02
C THR A 328 -24.26 23.89 -16.89
N LYS A 329 -23.38 24.88 -17.06
CA LYS A 329 -23.65 26.00 -17.97
C LYS A 329 -23.82 25.54 -19.42
N GLU A 330 -23.16 24.45 -19.78
CA GLU A 330 -23.15 23.86 -21.12
C GLU A 330 -24.33 22.92 -21.38
N GLY A 331 -25.10 22.59 -20.34
CA GLY A 331 -26.26 21.70 -20.41
C GLY A 331 -26.28 20.66 -19.30
N ILE A 332 -27.10 19.63 -19.46
CA ILE A 332 -27.12 18.50 -18.51
C ILE A 332 -25.97 17.56 -18.86
N LYS A 333 -25.16 17.21 -17.87
CA LYS A 333 -24.04 16.30 -18.02
C LYS A 333 -24.01 15.24 -16.93
N ASN A 334 -23.78 14.00 -17.32
CA ASN A 334 -23.51 12.94 -16.35
C ASN A 334 -22.06 13.02 -15.88
N LEU A 335 -21.86 13.03 -14.56
CA LEU A 335 -20.55 13.05 -13.93
C LEU A 335 -20.46 12.01 -12.82
N ASN A 336 -19.26 11.49 -12.65
CA ASN A 336 -18.79 10.94 -11.39
C ASN A 336 -18.22 12.09 -10.53
N ILE A 337 -18.50 12.09 -9.23
CA ILE A 337 -17.91 13.05 -8.28
C ILE A 337 -17.35 12.27 -7.10
N PHE A 338 -16.05 12.45 -6.87
CA PHE A 338 -15.30 11.83 -5.79
C PHE A 338 -14.67 12.93 -4.95
N GLY A 339 -15.38 13.31 -3.89
CA GLY A 339 -14.93 14.32 -2.94
C GLY A 339 -14.19 13.69 -1.76
N TRP A 340 -13.10 14.33 -1.38
CA TRP A 340 -12.36 14.06 -0.16
C TRP A 340 -13.28 14.15 1.07
N GLY A 341 -12.85 13.61 2.21
CA GLY A 341 -13.68 13.64 3.40
C GLY A 341 -12.91 13.19 4.63
N LYS A 342 -13.63 13.22 5.76
CA LYS A 342 -13.07 12.89 7.08
C LYS A 342 -12.38 11.53 7.11
N ASP A 343 -12.96 10.51 6.48
CA ASP A 343 -12.42 9.14 6.56
C ASP A 343 -11.04 9.09 5.84
N ASN A 344 -10.92 9.59 4.61
CA ASN A 344 -9.64 9.69 3.91
C ASN A 344 -8.61 10.57 4.65
N GLU A 345 -9.06 11.70 5.22
CA GLU A 345 -8.19 12.60 5.97
C GLU A 345 -7.62 11.92 7.23
N LEU A 346 -8.48 11.28 8.02
CA LEU A 346 -8.07 10.60 9.26
C LEU A 346 -7.26 9.32 8.99
N MET A 347 -7.52 8.65 7.87
CA MET A 347 -6.67 7.55 7.41
C MET A 347 -5.32 8.05 6.88
N GLY A 348 -5.16 9.34 6.59
CA GLY A 348 -3.97 9.89 5.96
C GLY A 348 -3.76 9.29 4.57
N THR A 349 -4.83 9.10 3.81
CA THR A 349 -4.81 8.52 2.46
C THR A 349 -3.97 9.41 1.52
N MET A 350 -3.38 8.81 0.48
CA MET A 350 -2.77 9.59 -0.60
C MET A 350 -3.86 9.93 -1.62
N HIS A 351 -4.00 11.21 -1.99
CA HIS A 351 -5.04 11.64 -2.92
C HIS A 351 -5.03 10.85 -4.23
N TRP A 352 -3.87 10.69 -4.88
CA TRP A 352 -3.76 9.88 -6.11
C TRP A 352 -4.19 8.42 -5.94
N ALA A 353 -3.97 7.81 -4.76
CA ALA A 353 -4.38 6.44 -4.48
C ALA A 353 -5.91 6.36 -4.34
N TYR A 354 -6.51 7.32 -3.61
CA TYR A 354 -7.96 7.49 -3.57
C TYR A 354 -8.55 7.70 -4.98
N TYR A 355 -7.88 8.49 -5.82
CA TYR A 355 -8.35 8.72 -7.19
C TYR A 355 -8.44 7.45 -7.99
N VAL A 356 -7.38 6.64 -7.96
CA VAL A 356 -7.27 5.35 -8.64
C VAL A 356 -8.28 4.35 -8.08
N HIS A 357 -8.41 4.28 -6.75
CA HIS A 357 -9.35 3.39 -6.08
C HIS A 357 -10.80 3.66 -6.50
N GLU A 358 -11.23 4.91 -6.46
CA GLU A 358 -12.62 5.26 -6.73
C GLU A 358 -13.04 5.01 -8.17
N VAL A 359 -12.17 5.33 -9.14
CA VAL A 359 -12.44 4.99 -10.56
C VAL A 359 -12.22 3.51 -10.84
N GLY A 360 -11.45 2.80 -10.00
CA GLY A 360 -11.31 1.36 -10.08
C GLY A 360 -12.64 0.63 -9.92
N HIS A 361 -13.58 1.20 -9.15
CA HIS A 361 -14.96 0.70 -9.04
C HIS A 361 -15.82 0.92 -10.30
N ASP A 362 -15.36 1.76 -11.24
CA ASP A 362 -15.93 1.88 -12.59
C ASP A 362 -15.29 0.89 -13.59
N ALA A 363 -14.08 0.41 -13.28
CA ALA A 363 -13.46 -0.73 -13.94
C ALA A 363 -14.25 -2.02 -13.59
N PRO A 364 -13.93 -3.19 -14.17
CA PRO A 364 -14.62 -4.43 -13.85
C PRO A 364 -14.24 -5.01 -12.48
N TRP A 365 -13.56 -4.22 -11.64
CA TRP A 365 -13.12 -4.64 -10.32
C TRP A 365 -14.24 -4.45 -9.32
N ILE A 366 -14.55 -5.51 -8.60
CA ILE A 366 -15.44 -5.43 -7.44
C ILE A 366 -14.69 -4.77 -6.27
N GLY A 367 -13.37 -4.98 -6.18
CA GLY A 367 -12.52 -4.48 -5.10
C GLY A 367 -12.85 -5.12 -3.75
N HIS A 368 -12.18 -4.62 -2.71
CA HIS A 368 -12.40 -4.94 -1.28
C HIS A 368 -12.40 -6.44 -0.93
N ALA A 369 -11.85 -7.29 -1.79
CA ALA A 369 -11.62 -8.69 -1.52
C ALA A 369 -10.47 -9.19 -2.40
N PRO A 370 -9.73 -10.23 -2.00
CA PRO A 370 -9.73 -10.78 -0.65
C PRO A 370 -9.14 -9.78 0.38
N GLY A 371 -9.64 -9.80 1.62
CA GLY A 371 -9.08 -9.03 2.73
C GLY A 371 -9.50 -7.56 2.80
N ASN A 372 -10.79 -7.19 2.70
CA ASN A 372 -11.23 -5.79 2.81
C ASN A 372 -10.52 -5.03 3.95
N GLY A 373 -9.87 -3.91 3.64
CA GLY A 373 -9.13 -3.13 4.62
C GLY A 373 -7.75 -3.68 5.00
N TRP A 374 -7.25 -4.76 4.37
CA TRP A 374 -5.89 -5.29 4.57
C TRP A 374 -4.85 -4.45 3.81
N PRO A 375 -3.55 -4.51 4.17
CA PRO A 375 -2.55 -3.57 3.66
C PRO A 375 -1.92 -3.93 2.30
N PHE A 376 -2.47 -4.87 1.53
CA PHE A 376 -1.76 -5.50 0.39
C PHE A 376 -2.14 -5.01 -1.01
N GLY A 377 -3.21 -4.22 -1.19
CA GLY A 377 -3.59 -3.80 -2.54
C GLY A 377 -4.49 -2.57 -2.63
N MET A 378 -4.34 -1.84 -3.74
CA MET A 378 -5.02 -0.60 -4.07
C MET A 378 -6.55 -0.69 -3.94
N MET A 379 -7.15 -1.74 -4.52
CA MET A 379 -8.60 -1.94 -4.49
C MET A 379 -9.09 -2.55 -3.19
N VAL A 380 -8.19 -3.03 -2.34
CA VAL A 380 -8.51 -3.58 -1.02
C VAL A 380 -8.55 -2.50 0.04
N ASN A 381 -7.55 -1.63 0.04
CA ASN A 381 -7.42 -0.49 0.93
C ASN A 381 -6.46 0.54 0.31
N GLN A 382 -6.99 1.64 -0.22
CA GLN A 382 -6.25 2.78 -0.78
C GLN A 382 -5.41 3.56 0.24
N SER A 383 -5.52 3.18 1.51
CA SER A 383 -4.75 3.72 2.63
C SER A 383 -3.86 2.63 3.25
N GLY A 384 -3.64 1.55 2.51
CA GLY A 384 -2.82 0.41 2.89
C GLY A 384 -1.33 0.72 2.93
N ILE A 385 -0.53 -0.33 3.00
CA ILE A 385 0.92 -0.23 2.83
C ILE A 385 1.28 -0.36 1.36
N SER A 386 0.69 -1.35 0.68
CA SER A 386 0.89 -1.60 -0.75
C SER A 386 -0.22 -0.98 -1.58
N GLU A 387 0.21 -0.13 -2.50
CA GLU A 387 -0.62 0.49 -3.54
C GLU A 387 -0.56 -0.29 -4.86
N SER A 388 -0.18 -1.57 -4.81
CA SER A 388 -0.17 -2.45 -5.97
C SER A 388 -1.58 -2.91 -6.34
N LEU A 389 -1.81 -3.23 -7.62
CA LEU A 389 -3.05 -3.87 -8.06
C LEU A 389 -2.89 -5.40 -8.00
N PHE A 390 -3.90 -6.12 -7.50
CA PHE A 390 -3.82 -7.59 -7.45
C PHE A 390 -3.76 -8.21 -8.84
N ALA A 391 -3.14 -9.38 -8.93
CA ALA A 391 -2.89 -10.03 -10.22
C ALA A 391 -4.20 -10.43 -10.92
N TRP A 392 -5.24 -10.87 -10.19
CA TRP A 392 -6.53 -11.20 -10.78
C TRP A 392 -7.21 -9.97 -11.41
N GLU A 393 -7.15 -8.82 -10.75
CA GLU A 393 -7.74 -7.57 -11.25
C GLU A 393 -7.03 -7.07 -12.52
N GLN A 394 -5.70 -7.20 -12.56
CA GLN A 394 -4.91 -6.96 -13.78
C GLN A 394 -5.26 -7.96 -14.89
N PHE A 395 -5.45 -9.24 -14.56
CA PHE A 395 -5.83 -10.26 -15.53
C PHE A 395 -7.24 -10.01 -16.12
N GLN A 396 -8.21 -9.65 -15.28
CA GLN A 396 -9.55 -9.24 -15.69
C GLN A 396 -9.50 -8.08 -16.68
N SER A 397 -8.62 -7.10 -16.45
CA SER A 397 -8.51 -5.91 -17.30
C SER A 397 -7.71 -6.11 -18.57
N ASP A 398 -7.20 -7.32 -18.82
CA ASP A 398 -6.21 -7.61 -19.86
C ASP A 398 -4.96 -6.71 -19.71
N TRP A 399 -4.57 -6.37 -18.48
CA TRP A 399 -3.44 -5.50 -18.22
C TRP A 399 -2.15 -6.26 -17.96
N LEU A 400 -2.26 -7.50 -17.48
CA LEU A 400 -1.14 -8.39 -17.27
C LEU A 400 -0.88 -9.22 -18.55
N PRO A 401 0.29 -9.08 -19.21
CA PRO A 401 0.62 -9.85 -20.40
C PRO A 401 0.67 -11.36 -20.14
N ASP A 402 0.34 -12.18 -21.13
CA ASP A 402 0.32 -13.65 -21.00
C ASP A 402 1.65 -14.24 -20.52
N ASN A 403 2.80 -13.65 -20.89
CA ASN A 403 4.11 -14.12 -20.44
C ASN A 403 4.43 -13.78 -18.97
N GLN A 404 3.57 -12.99 -18.31
CA GLN A 404 3.63 -12.70 -16.88
C GLN A 404 2.64 -13.52 -16.05
N ILE A 405 1.89 -14.42 -16.70
CA ILE A 405 0.90 -15.30 -16.08
C ILE A 405 1.31 -16.75 -16.31
N TYR A 406 1.50 -17.49 -15.23
CA TYR A 406 1.53 -18.95 -15.28
C TYR A 406 0.13 -19.50 -15.00
N CYS A 407 -0.46 -20.21 -15.95
CA CYS A 407 -1.81 -20.77 -15.86
C CYS A 407 -1.79 -22.27 -16.13
N ILE A 408 -2.51 -23.03 -15.30
CA ILE A 408 -2.68 -24.47 -15.48
C ILE A 408 -4.07 -24.94 -14.98
N ASP A 409 -4.65 -25.92 -15.67
CA ASP A 409 -5.83 -26.62 -15.17
C ASP A 409 -5.41 -27.69 -14.15
N LYS A 410 -6.10 -27.78 -13.01
CA LYS A 410 -5.80 -28.77 -11.96
C LYS A 410 -5.79 -30.20 -12.50
N ASP A 411 -6.54 -30.52 -13.55
CA ASP A 411 -6.55 -31.86 -14.13
C ASP A 411 -5.33 -32.17 -14.98
N ALA A 412 -4.67 -31.14 -15.52
CA ALA A 412 -3.38 -31.26 -16.20
C ALA A 412 -2.18 -31.11 -15.24
N LEU A 413 -2.40 -30.64 -14.02
CA LEU A 413 -1.34 -30.44 -13.02
C LEU A 413 -0.80 -31.77 -12.50
N THR A 414 0.50 -31.98 -12.68
CA THR A 414 1.28 -33.00 -11.97
C THR A 414 2.19 -32.32 -10.97
N LYS A 415 3.20 -31.61 -11.48
CA LYS A 415 4.12 -30.76 -10.74
C LYS A 415 4.53 -29.57 -11.61
N SER A 416 4.64 -28.40 -11.01
CA SER A 416 5.12 -27.18 -11.67
C SER A 416 6.00 -26.38 -10.72
N VAL A 417 7.04 -25.75 -11.25
CA VAL A 417 7.90 -24.83 -10.49
C VAL A 417 7.80 -23.47 -11.16
N VAL A 418 7.39 -22.46 -10.40
CA VAL A 418 7.10 -21.11 -10.90
C VAL A 418 7.79 -20.11 -10.01
N SER A 419 8.51 -19.16 -10.60
CA SER A 419 9.04 -18.01 -9.88
C SER A 419 8.13 -16.79 -10.05
N LEU A 420 8.00 -15.99 -9.01
CA LEU A 420 7.15 -14.80 -8.94
C LEU A 420 7.96 -13.63 -8.39
N THR A 421 7.82 -12.46 -8.99
CA THR A 421 8.31 -11.21 -8.39
C THR A 421 7.18 -10.48 -7.68
N PRO A 422 7.46 -9.74 -6.60
CA PRO A 422 6.44 -8.98 -5.86
C PRO A 422 5.55 -8.11 -6.74
N MET A 423 4.26 -8.01 -6.39
CA MET A 423 3.29 -7.11 -7.04
C MET A 423 3.71 -5.65 -6.94
N GLU A 424 4.44 -5.30 -5.88
CA GLU A 424 4.92 -3.96 -5.59
C GLU A 424 6.12 -3.52 -6.44
N ARG A 425 6.79 -4.48 -7.09
CA ARG A 425 7.98 -4.21 -7.89
C ARG A 425 7.62 -3.95 -9.34
N GLU A 426 8.20 -2.90 -9.91
CA GLU A 426 8.19 -2.67 -11.35
C GLU A 426 9.19 -3.56 -12.08
N ASP A 427 8.69 -4.54 -12.83
CA ASP A 427 9.49 -5.38 -13.73
C ASP A 427 8.60 -6.02 -14.81
N LYS A 428 9.17 -6.94 -15.60
CA LYS A 428 8.42 -7.68 -16.64
C LYS A 428 8.36 -9.18 -16.36
N GLN A 429 8.54 -9.57 -15.11
CA GLN A 429 8.60 -10.96 -14.69
C GLN A 429 7.18 -11.51 -14.43
N THR A 430 7.07 -12.82 -14.19
CA THR A 430 5.80 -13.43 -13.82
C THR A 430 5.30 -12.84 -12.49
N LYS A 431 4.06 -12.35 -12.49
CA LYS A 431 3.37 -11.77 -11.32
C LYS A 431 2.32 -12.70 -10.73
N MET A 432 1.83 -13.66 -11.53
CA MET A 432 0.70 -14.49 -11.19
C MET A 432 0.96 -15.96 -11.52
N ALA A 433 0.66 -16.85 -10.58
CA ALA A 433 0.34 -18.24 -10.89
C ALA A 433 -1.14 -18.50 -10.61
N VAL A 434 -1.85 -19.12 -11.55
CA VAL A 434 -3.27 -19.44 -11.45
C VAL A 434 -3.53 -20.90 -11.77
N ILE A 435 -4.25 -21.58 -10.87
CA ILE A 435 -4.68 -22.96 -11.03
C ILE A 435 -6.19 -22.98 -11.12
N LYS A 436 -6.72 -23.32 -12.30
CA LYS A 436 -8.16 -23.53 -12.43
C LYS A 436 -8.58 -24.79 -11.68
N LEU A 437 -9.51 -24.64 -10.74
CA LEU A 437 -10.04 -25.72 -9.90
C LEU A 437 -11.34 -26.31 -10.47
N SER A 438 -12.19 -25.45 -11.02
CA SER A 438 -13.49 -25.82 -11.59
C SER A 438 -13.90 -24.80 -12.67
N LYS A 439 -15.17 -24.83 -13.10
CA LYS A 439 -15.71 -23.81 -14.01
C LYS A 439 -15.76 -22.41 -13.39
N THR A 440 -15.95 -22.34 -12.07
CA THR A 440 -16.19 -21.07 -11.35
C THR A 440 -15.14 -20.77 -10.28
N LYS A 441 -14.15 -21.64 -10.08
CA LYS A 441 -13.10 -21.47 -9.07
C LYS A 441 -11.69 -21.57 -9.62
N ALA A 442 -10.80 -20.74 -9.09
CA ALA A 442 -9.35 -20.83 -9.31
C ALA A 442 -8.57 -20.43 -8.06
N ILE A 443 -7.39 -21.04 -7.87
CA ILE A 443 -6.38 -20.55 -6.93
C ILE A 443 -5.56 -19.51 -7.66
N VAL A 444 -5.36 -18.34 -7.06
CA VAL A 444 -4.41 -17.33 -7.51
C VAL A 444 -3.31 -17.21 -6.47
N ILE A 445 -2.07 -17.14 -6.94
CA ILE A 445 -0.87 -17.05 -6.12
C ILE A 445 -0.06 -15.86 -6.62
N GLU A 446 0.29 -14.99 -5.69
CA GLU A 446 1.09 -13.79 -5.93
C GLU A 446 2.09 -13.59 -4.80
N SER A 447 3.15 -12.86 -5.08
CA SER A 447 4.18 -12.49 -4.11
C SER A 447 4.04 -11.03 -3.73
N HIS A 448 4.33 -10.71 -2.47
CA HIS A 448 4.36 -9.35 -1.94
C HIS A 448 5.70 -9.05 -1.27
N GLY A 449 6.12 -7.78 -1.31
CA GLY A 449 7.37 -7.35 -0.72
C GLY A 449 7.56 -5.84 -0.63
N ILE A 450 8.65 -5.42 -0.01
CA ILE A 450 9.06 -4.01 0.07
C ILE A 450 9.67 -3.60 -1.28
N ASP A 451 8.98 -2.75 -2.01
CA ASP A 451 9.45 -2.19 -3.29
C ASP A 451 8.73 -0.85 -3.60
N LYS A 452 8.84 -0.33 -4.83
CA LYS A 452 8.32 1.00 -5.23
C LYS A 452 6.91 1.27 -4.71
N TRP A 453 5.97 0.34 -4.95
CA TRP A 453 4.56 0.54 -4.64
C TRP A 453 4.16 0.21 -3.20
N SER A 454 5.13 -0.06 -2.31
CA SER A 454 4.90 -0.21 -0.86
C SER A 454 5.82 0.63 0.03
N SER A 455 6.61 1.53 -0.57
CA SER A 455 7.66 2.31 0.13
C SER A 455 7.26 3.77 0.40
N PHE A 456 5.98 4.09 0.38
CA PHE A 456 5.48 5.46 0.57
C PHE A 456 5.61 5.97 2.01
N ASN A 457 5.52 5.07 3.00
CA ASN A 457 5.62 5.38 4.43
C ASN A 457 4.64 6.46 4.92
N LYS A 458 3.51 6.65 4.22
CA LYS A 458 2.49 7.64 4.57
C LYS A 458 1.81 7.25 5.87
N ASN A 459 1.74 8.19 6.81
CA ASN A 459 1.19 7.98 8.15
C ASN A 459 1.91 6.83 8.90
N ASP A 460 3.25 6.80 8.85
CA ASP A 460 4.12 5.77 9.44
C ASP A 460 3.80 4.31 9.04
N ARG A 461 3.01 4.09 7.98
CA ARG A 461 2.65 2.75 7.48
C ARG A 461 3.74 2.21 6.58
N SER A 462 4.34 1.11 7.00
CA SER A 462 5.38 0.43 6.23
C SER A 462 5.33 -1.06 6.54
N TYR A 463 5.72 -1.89 5.57
CA TYR A 463 5.97 -3.29 5.90
C TYR A 463 7.13 -3.39 6.90
N PRO A 464 7.08 -4.39 7.81
CA PRO A 464 8.21 -4.63 8.72
C PRO A 464 9.48 -4.93 7.93
N GLY A 465 10.63 -4.51 8.46
CA GLY A 465 11.92 -4.80 7.82
C GLY A 465 12.10 -6.30 7.55
N GLY A 466 12.65 -6.63 6.38
CA GLY A 466 12.80 -8.02 5.93
C GLY A 466 11.49 -8.67 5.43
N PHE A 467 10.41 -7.92 5.27
CA PHE A 467 9.17 -8.45 4.72
C PHE A 467 9.30 -8.92 3.27
N TYR A 468 8.83 -10.15 3.06
CA TYR A 468 8.52 -10.76 1.79
C TYR A 468 7.48 -11.85 2.07
N GLY A 469 6.74 -12.28 1.07
CA GLY A 469 5.97 -13.51 1.18
C GLY A 469 5.15 -13.85 -0.05
N VAL A 470 4.83 -15.13 -0.17
CA VAL A 470 3.84 -15.60 -1.13
C VAL A 470 2.49 -15.69 -0.43
N MET A 471 1.46 -15.19 -1.07
CA MET A 471 0.07 -15.29 -0.61
C MET A 471 -0.76 -15.99 -1.68
N ALA A 472 -1.76 -16.74 -1.23
CA ALA A 472 -2.67 -17.46 -2.13
C ALA A 472 -4.12 -17.17 -1.75
N TYR A 473 -4.97 -16.96 -2.75
CA TYR A 473 -6.41 -16.79 -2.57
C TYR A 473 -7.19 -17.67 -3.54
N VAL A 474 -8.41 -18.01 -3.15
CA VAL A 474 -9.36 -18.67 -4.04
C VAL A 474 -10.31 -17.63 -4.58
N VAL A 475 -10.36 -17.51 -5.89
CA VAL A 475 -11.41 -16.79 -6.62
C VAL A 475 -12.58 -17.74 -6.80
N ASP A 476 -13.78 -17.28 -6.45
CA ASP A 476 -15.05 -17.98 -6.68
C ASP A 476 -16.05 -17.01 -7.32
N ILE A 477 -16.24 -17.12 -8.63
CA ILE A 477 -17.13 -16.23 -9.38
C ILE A 477 -18.61 -16.52 -9.16
N GLU A 478 -18.95 -17.69 -8.60
CA GLU A 478 -20.32 -18.05 -8.19
C GLU A 478 -20.74 -17.24 -6.95
N SER A 479 -19.79 -16.97 -6.06
CA SER A 479 -20.00 -16.24 -4.80
C SER A 479 -19.78 -14.72 -4.93
N ALA A 480 -19.56 -14.22 -6.14
CA ALA A 480 -19.15 -12.84 -6.39
C ALA A 480 -20.25 -11.82 -6.05
N VAL A 481 -20.03 -11.06 -4.98
CA VAL A 481 -20.83 -9.90 -4.57
C VAL A 481 -19.94 -8.74 -4.16
N ALA A 482 -20.51 -7.54 -4.16
CA ALA A 482 -19.88 -6.41 -3.48
C ALA A 482 -19.75 -6.72 -1.98
N PRO A 483 -18.60 -6.44 -1.35
CA PRO A 483 -18.44 -6.69 0.07
C PRO A 483 -19.51 -5.99 0.90
N PRO A 484 -20.03 -6.66 1.94
CA PRO A 484 -21.09 -6.10 2.75
C PRO A 484 -20.60 -4.91 3.56
N VAL A 485 -21.47 -3.92 3.70
CA VAL A 485 -21.24 -2.70 4.47
C VAL A 485 -22.38 -2.50 5.49
N ALA A 486 -22.12 -1.84 6.61
CA ALA A 486 -23.10 -1.43 7.63
C ALA A 486 -24.01 -0.33 7.10
N ALA A 487 -25.21 -0.10 7.69
CA ALA A 487 -26.26 0.75 7.12
C ALA A 487 -25.79 2.13 6.60
N ASP A 488 -24.84 2.76 7.30
CA ASP A 488 -24.19 4.04 6.96
C ASP A 488 -23.16 3.97 5.81
N GLY A 489 -22.97 2.78 5.23
CA GLY A 489 -22.08 2.44 4.14
C GLY A 489 -20.63 2.16 4.56
N ARG A 490 -20.30 2.07 5.85
CA ARG A 490 -18.96 1.71 6.36
C ARG A 490 -18.76 0.20 6.45
N SER A 491 -17.52 -0.25 6.63
CA SER A 491 -17.23 -1.67 6.87
C SER A 491 -17.99 -2.20 8.10
N ILE A 492 -18.45 -3.44 8.01
CA ILE A 492 -19.10 -4.11 9.14
C ILE A 492 -18.05 -4.41 10.21
N VAL A 493 -18.35 -4.08 11.48
CA VAL A 493 -17.39 -4.12 12.59
C VAL A 493 -16.80 -5.52 12.85
N ASP A 494 -17.56 -6.59 12.64
CA ASP A 494 -17.12 -7.98 12.83
C ASP A 494 -16.70 -8.68 11.51
N ASP A 495 -16.67 -7.97 10.38
CA ASP A 495 -16.08 -8.51 9.14
C ASP A 495 -14.57 -8.28 9.13
N THR A 496 -13.79 -9.36 9.14
CA THR A 496 -12.31 -9.30 9.09
C THR A 496 -11.79 -8.88 7.72
N GLY A 497 -12.67 -8.77 6.72
CA GLY A 497 -12.33 -8.59 5.31
C GLY A 497 -12.03 -9.91 4.60
N ASN A 498 -11.95 -11.02 5.33
CA ASN A 498 -11.67 -12.34 4.78
C ASN A 498 -12.51 -13.47 5.42
N ASP A 499 -13.53 -13.13 6.22
CA ASP A 499 -14.43 -14.09 6.85
C ASP A 499 -15.47 -14.61 5.82
N PRO A 500 -15.56 -15.93 5.57
CA PRO A 500 -16.56 -16.54 4.70
C PRO A 500 -18.02 -16.33 5.14
N LYS A 501 -18.28 -15.93 6.39
CA LYS A 501 -19.60 -15.47 6.85
C LYS A 501 -20.14 -14.33 5.98
N TYR A 502 -19.24 -13.52 5.42
CA TYR A 502 -19.54 -12.39 4.55
C TYR A 502 -19.14 -12.74 3.11
N PRO A 503 -20.12 -13.04 2.23
CA PRO A 503 -19.86 -13.42 0.84
C PRO A 503 -19.07 -12.36 0.08
N ARG A 504 -18.13 -12.80 -0.76
CA ARG A 504 -17.31 -11.96 -1.64
C ARG A 504 -16.71 -12.84 -2.75
N TRP A 505 -16.05 -12.22 -3.73
CA TRP A 505 -15.52 -12.91 -4.91
C TRP A 505 -14.21 -13.70 -4.67
N ALA A 506 -13.49 -13.42 -3.58
CA ALA A 506 -12.25 -14.12 -3.26
C ALA A 506 -11.89 -14.13 -1.77
N TYR A 507 -11.17 -15.16 -1.34
CA TYR A 507 -10.68 -15.31 0.04
C TYR A 507 -9.22 -15.75 0.09
N TRP A 508 -8.41 -15.07 0.90
CA TRP A 508 -7.05 -15.49 1.26
C TRP A 508 -7.09 -16.85 1.95
N GLN A 509 -6.10 -17.69 1.63
CA GLN A 509 -5.94 -19.04 2.18
C GLN A 509 -4.82 -19.06 3.20
N LYS A 510 -5.05 -19.76 4.32
CA LYS A 510 -4.08 -19.85 5.41
C LYS A 510 -2.92 -20.77 5.02
N VAL A 511 -1.71 -20.42 5.48
CA VAL A 511 -0.57 -21.34 5.43
C VAL A 511 -0.83 -22.56 6.29
N ASP A 512 -0.33 -23.71 5.87
CA ASP A 512 -0.40 -24.95 6.63
C ASP A 512 0.37 -24.80 7.95
N GLY A 513 -0.22 -25.23 9.06
CA GLY A 513 0.44 -25.17 10.38
C GLY A 513 0.30 -23.80 11.05
N SER A 514 1.40 -23.29 11.62
CA SER A 514 1.49 -22.01 12.33
C SER A 514 2.05 -20.91 11.44
N ALA A 515 1.81 -19.63 11.75
CA ALA A 515 2.46 -18.52 11.03
C ALA A 515 3.98 -18.61 11.19
N SER A 516 4.70 -18.42 10.09
CA SER A 516 6.17 -18.35 10.07
C SER A 516 6.68 -16.91 10.02
N PHE A 517 5.91 -15.97 9.44
CA PHE A 517 6.20 -14.55 9.57
C PHE A 517 5.69 -14.06 10.93
N LEU A 518 6.58 -13.59 11.81
CA LEU A 518 6.22 -13.25 13.18
C LEU A 518 6.33 -11.75 13.50
N ALA A 519 6.79 -10.94 12.54
CA ALA A 519 6.72 -9.49 12.71
C ALA A 519 5.27 -9.01 12.60
N ASP A 520 4.96 -7.99 13.40
CA ASP A 520 3.64 -7.39 13.44
C ASP A 520 3.46 -6.46 12.23
N PHE A 521 2.34 -6.57 11.52
CA PHE A 521 1.94 -5.53 10.58
C PHE A 521 1.15 -4.54 11.41
N ASP A 522 1.74 -3.38 11.60
CA ASP A 522 1.06 -2.30 12.31
C ASP A 522 -0.03 -1.68 11.42
N PHE A 523 -1.08 -2.47 11.18
CA PHE A 523 -2.18 -2.09 10.33
C PHE A 523 -3.47 -2.72 10.82
N ARG A 524 -4.49 -1.86 10.97
CA ARG A 524 -5.77 -2.19 11.55
C ARG A 524 -6.77 -2.62 10.50
N SER A 525 -7.09 -3.89 10.52
CA SER A 525 -8.46 -4.38 10.45
C SER A 525 -8.63 -5.36 11.60
N GLY A 526 -9.67 -5.16 12.40
CA GLY A 526 -9.90 -5.94 13.59
C GLY A 526 -9.90 -7.45 13.34
N SER A 527 -9.39 -8.18 14.33
CA SER A 527 -9.60 -9.60 14.65
C SER A 527 -8.80 -10.70 13.94
N GLU A 528 -8.30 -10.54 12.71
CA GLU A 528 -7.59 -11.65 12.02
C GLU A 528 -6.10 -11.36 11.77
N PRO A 529 -5.18 -12.17 12.32
CA PRO A 529 -3.74 -11.94 12.14
C PRO A 529 -3.31 -12.31 10.71
N TYR A 530 -2.94 -11.30 9.91
CA TYR A 530 -2.55 -11.45 8.50
C TYR A 530 -1.38 -12.41 8.29
N ASN A 531 -0.50 -12.54 9.29
CA ASN A 531 0.66 -13.42 9.25
C ASN A 531 0.32 -14.90 9.01
N ARG A 532 -0.94 -15.32 9.26
CA ARG A 532 -1.42 -16.68 8.95
C ARG A 532 -1.63 -16.91 7.45
N TYR A 533 -1.50 -15.88 6.63
CA TYR A 533 -1.74 -15.91 5.17
C TYR A 533 -0.48 -15.66 4.35
N ILE A 534 0.64 -15.38 5.01
CA ILE A 534 1.91 -15.03 4.39
C ILE A 534 2.85 -16.23 4.49
N ALA A 535 3.10 -16.88 3.35
CA ALA A 535 4.09 -17.94 3.27
C ALA A 535 5.50 -17.38 3.11
N THR A 536 6.38 -17.85 3.99
CA THR A 536 7.84 -17.67 3.95
C THR A 536 8.52 -18.94 3.43
N LEU A 537 9.82 -18.86 3.13
CA LEU A 537 10.56 -19.98 2.55
C LEU A 537 10.38 -21.27 3.36
N GLY A 538 9.85 -22.31 2.72
CA GLY A 538 9.57 -23.62 3.30
C GLY A 538 8.10 -23.84 3.70
N ASP A 539 7.29 -22.79 3.83
CA ASP A 539 5.86 -22.90 4.11
C ASP A 539 5.10 -23.53 2.94
N THR A 540 3.93 -24.08 3.26
CA THR A 540 3.02 -24.68 2.29
C THR A 540 1.61 -24.15 2.43
N PHE A 541 0.85 -24.16 1.34
CA PHE A 541 -0.60 -24.10 1.32
C PHE A 541 -1.14 -25.43 0.81
N THR A 542 -2.21 -25.94 1.42
CA THR A 542 -3.00 -27.06 0.89
C THR A 542 -4.43 -26.59 0.60
N ILE A 543 -4.76 -26.40 -0.67
CA ILE A 543 -6.02 -25.79 -1.12
C ILE A 543 -6.70 -26.72 -2.12
N GLU A 544 -7.89 -27.22 -1.78
CA GLU A 544 -8.75 -28.05 -2.65
C GLU A 544 -7.99 -29.16 -3.43
N GLY A 545 -7.05 -29.88 -2.78
CA GLY A 545 -6.27 -30.96 -3.40
C GLY A 545 -5.06 -30.51 -4.23
N VAL A 546 -4.63 -29.26 -4.07
CA VAL A 546 -3.39 -28.72 -4.63
C VAL A 546 -2.49 -28.30 -3.46
N ARG A 547 -1.22 -28.71 -3.50
CA ARG A 547 -0.18 -28.23 -2.59
C ARG A 547 0.68 -27.19 -3.29
N ILE A 548 0.90 -26.06 -2.64
CA ILE A 548 1.82 -25.00 -3.07
C ILE A 548 2.88 -24.86 -2.00
N LYS A 549 4.16 -25.05 -2.34
CA LYS A 549 5.28 -24.93 -1.41
C LYS A 549 6.21 -23.81 -1.85
N LEU A 550 6.57 -22.91 -0.94
CA LEU A 550 7.61 -21.93 -1.21
C LEU A 550 8.99 -22.59 -1.06
N THR A 551 9.75 -22.63 -2.15
CA THR A 551 11.03 -23.38 -2.30
C THR A 551 12.24 -22.49 -2.57
N GLY A 552 12.04 -21.24 -2.96
CA GLY A 552 13.09 -20.23 -3.15
C GLY A 552 12.61 -18.84 -2.71
N ALA A 553 13.54 -18.03 -2.23
CA ALA A 553 13.30 -16.65 -1.80
C ALA A 553 14.60 -15.83 -1.92
N GLY A 554 14.47 -14.51 -2.12
CA GLY A 554 15.60 -13.60 -2.29
C GLY A 554 15.19 -12.34 -3.03
N ASP A 555 15.69 -12.17 -4.24
CA ASP A 555 15.20 -11.13 -5.15
C ASP A 555 13.77 -11.43 -5.62
N TYR A 556 13.40 -12.70 -5.69
CA TYR A 556 12.08 -13.19 -6.10
C TYR A 556 11.77 -14.51 -5.39
N GLU A 557 10.51 -14.92 -5.42
CA GLU A 557 10.00 -16.12 -4.76
C GLU A 557 9.85 -17.26 -5.76
N THR A 558 10.08 -18.50 -5.35
CA THR A 558 9.89 -19.69 -6.21
C THR A 558 9.00 -20.70 -5.53
N ILE A 559 7.87 -21.02 -6.14
CA ILE A 559 6.90 -21.98 -5.64
C ILE A 559 6.94 -23.29 -6.43
N GLU A 560 6.69 -24.39 -5.72
CA GLU A 560 6.38 -25.70 -6.29
C GLU A 560 4.88 -25.99 -6.11
N ILE A 561 4.18 -26.27 -7.20
CA ILE A 561 2.74 -26.53 -7.24
C ILE A 561 2.56 -28.01 -7.63
N THR A 562 1.86 -28.79 -6.81
CA THR A 562 1.68 -30.24 -7.00
C THR A 562 0.23 -30.63 -6.73
N LYS A 563 -0.34 -31.52 -7.56
CA LYS A 563 -1.66 -32.13 -7.31
C LYS A 563 -1.51 -33.25 -6.27
N LEU A 564 -2.38 -33.26 -5.26
CA LEU A 564 -2.39 -34.25 -4.17
C LEU A 564 -3.22 -35.49 -4.49
#